data_AF-A0A096HA44-F1
#
_entry.id   AF-A0A096HA44-F1
#
_cell.length_a   1.000
_cell.length_b   1.000
_cell.length_c   1.000
_cell.angle_alpha   90.00
_cell.angle_beta   90.00
_cell.angle_gamma   90.00
#
_symmetry.space_group_name_H-M   'P 1'
#
loop_
_entity.id
_entity.type
_entity.pdbx_description
1 polymer ?
#
loop_
_entity_poly.entity_id
_entity_poly.type
_entity_poly.pdbx_seq_one_letter_code
_entity_poly.pdbx_strand_id
1 'polypeptide(L)'
;MDISFLQPMLGIGQFRTYGHRRDLPPEWFDGPVYQIFSARYGTVDSLWVGFPLNEDAESHFGFYSRKVFIDRDYELLAYALRGIKWFHRQLMLTSGPLVAKSPLTPTERKVLRLLLTKASERVIAEHLGLANSTAHQHIVCVYRKFAVRSRAELMSLWLGRPCR
;
A
#
# COMPACT_ATOMS: atom_id res chain seq x y z
N MET A 1 8.58 -13.93 -19.07
CA MET A 1 7.67 -13.14 -18.22
C MET A 1 6.62 -12.55 -19.14
N ASP A 2 5.33 -12.71 -18.84
CA ASP A 2 4.25 -12.20 -19.71
C ASP A 2 4.22 -10.66 -19.71
N ILE A 3 3.84 -10.06 -20.85
CA ILE A 3 3.89 -8.61 -21.06
C ILE A 3 2.93 -7.84 -20.13
N SER A 4 1.83 -8.46 -19.70
CA SER A 4 0.91 -7.84 -18.73
C SER A 4 1.58 -7.54 -17.39
N PHE A 5 2.57 -8.35 -16.98
CA PHE A 5 3.32 -8.11 -15.74
C PHE A 5 4.31 -6.95 -15.84
N LEU A 6 4.65 -6.51 -17.07
CA LEU A 6 5.55 -5.39 -17.30
C LEU A 6 4.82 -4.04 -17.33
N GLN A 7 3.51 -4.01 -17.61
CA GLN A 7 2.73 -2.76 -17.65
C GLN A 7 2.81 -1.95 -16.36
N PRO A 8 2.72 -2.55 -15.15
CA PRO A 8 2.92 -1.79 -13.91
C PRO A 8 4.32 -1.19 -13.82
N MET A 9 5.35 -1.71 -14.50
CA MET A 9 6.70 -1.16 -14.40
C MET A 9 6.89 0.08 -15.29
N LEU A 10 6.03 0.30 -16.29
CA LEU A 10 6.06 1.49 -17.14
C LEU A 10 5.63 2.71 -16.32
N GLY A 11 6.52 3.70 -16.21
CA GLY A 11 6.23 4.93 -15.45
C GLY A 11 6.29 4.74 -13.92
N ILE A 12 7.08 3.78 -13.43
CA ILE A 12 7.33 3.59 -12.00
C ILE A 12 7.73 4.90 -11.31
N GLY A 13 7.26 5.12 -10.09
CA GLY A 13 7.48 6.35 -9.35
C GLY A 13 6.51 7.48 -9.70
N GLN A 14 5.54 7.26 -10.60
CA GLN A 14 4.56 8.27 -10.99
C GLN A 14 3.13 7.81 -10.72
N PHE A 15 2.23 8.76 -10.44
CA PHE A 15 0.79 8.49 -10.44
C PHE A 15 0.35 8.23 -11.89
N ARG A 16 -0.27 7.09 -12.14
CA ARG A 16 -0.64 6.67 -13.50
C ARG A 16 -1.85 5.76 -13.52
N THR A 17 -2.50 5.72 -14.68
CA THR A 17 -3.53 4.74 -15.00
C THR A 17 -3.14 3.95 -16.23
N TYR A 18 -3.42 2.66 -16.22
CA TYR A 18 -3.12 1.74 -17.32
C TYR A 18 -4.15 0.63 -17.36
N GLY A 19 -4.35 -0.02 -18.49
CA GLY A 19 -5.32 -1.10 -18.62
C GLY A 19 -4.99 -2.06 -19.74
N HIS A 20 -5.52 -3.28 -19.62
CA HIS A 20 -5.18 -4.32 -20.57
C HIS A 20 -5.68 -3.95 -21.96
N ARG A 21 -6.98 -3.66 -22.16
CA ARG A 21 -7.52 -3.41 -23.51
C ARG A 21 -6.97 -2.16 -24.18
N ARG A 22 -6.52 -1.18 -23.37
CA ARG A 22 -5.97 0.08 -23.88
C ARG A 22 -4.51 -0.06 -24.30
N ASP A 23 -3.71 -0.78 -23.49
CA ASP A 23 -2.25 -0.71 -23.57
C ASP A 23 -1.59 -2.03 -24.03
N LEU A 24 -2.34 -3.15 -24.08
CA LEU A 24 -1.85 -4.43 -24.60
C LEU A 24 -2.33 -4.69 -26.03
N PRO A 25 -1.54 -5.44 -26.83
CA PRO A 25 -1.93 -5.76 -28.19
C PRO A 25 -3.15 -6.71 -28.23
N PRO A 26 -4.04 -6.59 -29.24
CA PRO A 26 -5.27 -7.38 -29.32
C PRO A 26 -5.07 -8.90 -29.27
N GLU A 27 -3.99 -9.41 -29.85
CA GLU A 27 -3.67 -10.84 -29.87
C GLU A 27 -3.35 -11.41 -28.48
N TRP A 28 -2.98 -10.57 -27.51
CA TRP A 28 -2.73 -11.03 -26.13
C TRP A 28 -3.99 -11.58 -25.47
N PHE A 29 -5.18 -11.10 -25.88
CA PHE A 29 -6.46 -11.55 -25.35
C PHE A 29 -6.87 -12.95 -25.83
N ASP A 30 -6.21 -13.47 -26.85
CA ASP A 30 -6.36 -14.87 -27.27
C ASP A 30 -5.33 -15.78 -26.55
N GLY A 31 -4.39 -15.17 -25.83
CA GLY A 31 -3.29 -15.85 -25.14
C GLY A 31 -3.69 -16.55 -23.84
N PRO A 32 -2.89 -17.53 -23.40
CA PRO A 32 -3.23 -18.39 -22.25
C PRO A 32 -3.32 -17.61 -20.94
N VAL A 33 -2.54 -16.55 -20.75
CA VAL A 33 -2.55 -15.74 -19.52
C VAL A 33 -3.90 -15.07 -19.33
N TYR A 34 -4.40 -14.37 -20.35
CA TYR A 34 -5.72 -13.76 -20.27
C TYR A 34 -6.84 -14.81 -20.12
N GLN A 35 -6.76 -15.91 -20.87
CA GLN A 35 -7.79 -16.96 -20.81
C GLN A 35 -7.90 -17.60 -19.42
N ILE A 36 -6.76 -17.93 -18.80
CA ILE A 36 -6.70 -18.58 -17.50
C ILE A 36 -7.09 -17.62 -16.37
N PHE A 37 -6.54 -16.41 -16.37
CA PHE A 37 -6.65 -15.50 -15.21
C PHE A 37 -7.79 -14.49 -15.32
N SER A 38 -8.35 -14.24 -16.50
CA SER A 38 -9.38 -13.21 -16.71
C SER A 38 -10.63 -13.76 -17.40
N ALA A 39 -10.51 -14.30 -18.61
CA ALA A 39 -11.65 -14.70 -19.43
C ALA A 39 -12.50 -15.79 -18.76
N ARG A 40 -11.85 -16.78 -18.13
CA ARG A 40 -12.51 -17.84 -17.35
C ARG A 40 -13.48 -17.31 -16.29
N TYR A 41 -13.21 -16.13 -15.74
CA TYR A 41 -14.04 -15.49 -14.71
C TYR A 41 -15.02 -14.45 -15.29
N GLY A 42 -15.13 -14.37 -16.63
CA GLY A 42 -15.96 -13.40 -17.34
C GLY A 42 -15.39 -11.99 -17.35
N THR A 43 -14.13 -11.80 -16.95
CA THR A 43 -13.46 -10.50 -17.03
C THR A 43 -13.10 -10.23 -18.49
N VAL A 44 -13.61 -9.13 -19.03
CA VAL A 44 -13.39 -8.66 -20.39
C VAL A 44 -12.24 -7.66 -20.46
N ASP A 45 -12.10 -6.84 -19.41
CA ASP A 45 -11.08 -5.81 -19.32
C ASP A 45 -10.69 -5.54 -17.86
N SER A 46 -9.52 -4.95 -17.69
CA SER A 46 -9.05 -4.47 -16.40
C SER A 46 -8.32 -3.13 -16.53
N LEU A 47 -8.58 -2.25 -15.57
CA LEU A 47 -7.99 -0.95 -15.43
C LEU A 47 -7.29 -0.85 -14.07
N TRP A 48 -6.14 -0.22 -14.06
CA TRP A 48 -5.29 -0.07 -12.91
C TRP A 48 -4.98 1.40 -12.64
N VAL A 49 -4.90 1.74 -11.36
CA VAL A 49 -4.36 3.03 -10.89
C VAL A 49 -3.18 2.74 -9.97
N GLY A 50 -1.99 3.16 -10.39
CA GLY A 50 -0.74 2.98 -9.68
C GLY A 50 -0.18 4.30 -9.18
N PHE A 51 0.42 4.31 -7.99
CA PHE A 51 1.12 5.49 -7.47
C PHE A 51 2.19 5.13 -6.43
N PRO A 52 3.28 5.91 -6.34
CA PRO A 52 4.32 5.69 -5.34
C PRO A 52 3.84 6.07 -3.94
N LEU A 53 4.22 5.26 -2.96
CA LEU A 53 4.05 5.56 -1.53
C LEU A 53 5.33 6.17 -0.95
N ASN A 54 6.48 5.66 -1.36
CA ASN A 54 7.84 6.12 -1.05
C ASN A 54 8.80 5.63 -2.17
N GLU A 55 10.11 5.75 -1.96
CA GLU A 55 11.14 5.33 -2.92
C GLU A 55 11.17 3.80 -3.15
N ASP A 56 10.69 3.01 -2.20
CA ASP A 56 10.81 1.55 -2.19
C ASP A 56 9.49 0.82 -2.50
N ALA A 57 8.35 1.53 -2.55
CA ALA A 57 7.03 0.91 -2.61
C ALA A 57 6.00 1.74 -3.40
N GLU A 58 5.21 1.03 -4.22
CA GLU A 58 4.03 1.55 -4.89
C GLU A 58 2.75 0.84 -4.44
N SER A 59 1.63 1.50 -4.59
CA SER A 59 0.31 0.90 -4.43
C SER A 59 -0.43 0.88 -5.75
N HIS A 60 -1.15 -0.22 -5.99
CA HIS A 60 -1.92 -0.45 -7.20
C HIS A 60 -3.34 -0.87 -6.85
N PHE A 61 -4.30 -0.21 -7.48
CA PHE A 61 -5.72 -0.59 -7.45
C PHE A 61 -6.08 -1.22 -8.78
N GLY A 62 -6.59 -2.45 -8.76
CA GLY A 62 -7.08 -3.14 -9.94
C GLY A 62 -8.60 -3.19 -9.98
N PHE A 63 -9.16 -2.78 -11.11
CA PHE A 63 -10.59 -2.80 -11.40
C PHE A 63 -10.83 -3.78 -12.54
N TYR A 64 -11.68 -4.77 -12.32
CA TYR A 64 -12.04 -5.78 -13.31
C TYR A 64 -13.48 -5.56 -13.76
N SER A 65 -13.73 -5.73 -15.05
CA SER A 65 -15.04 -5.48 -15.64
C SER A 65 -15.42 -6.53 -16.66
N ARG A 66 -16.74 -6.76 -16.82
CA ARG A 66 -17.32 -7.54 -17.92
C ARG A 66 -17.53 -6.70 -19.19
N LYS A 67 -17.09 -5.44 -19.17
CA LYS A 67 -17.14 -4.49 -20.28
C LYS A 67 -15.76 -3.87 -20.47
N VAL A 68 -15.48 -3.41 -21.68
CA VAL A 68 -14.28 -2.62 -21.97
C VAL A 68 -14.38 -1.26 -21.29
N PHE A 69 -13.31 -0.83 -20.63
CA PHE A 69 -13.22 0.50 -20.05
C PHE A 69 -13.00 1.54 -21.15
N ILE A 70 -13.63 2.70 -21.00
CA ILE A 70 -13.45 3.85 -21.88
C ILE A 70 -12.62 4.93 -21.18
N ASP A 71 -12.11 5.91 -21.92
CA ASP A 71 -11.26 6.98 -21.38
C ASP A 71 -11.89 7.69 -20.17
N ARG A 72 -13.21 7.89 -20.20
CA ARG A 72 -13.97 8.47 -19.08
C ARG A 72 -13.81 7.67 -17.78
N ASP A 73 -13.70 6.35 -17.84
CA ASP A 73 -13.49 5.51 -16.66
C ASP A 73 -12.09 5.72 -16.07
N TYR A 74 -11.07 5.86 -16.93
CA TYR A 74 -9.71 6.19 -16.51
C TYR A 74 -9.66 7.55 -15.82
N GLU A 75 -10.31 8.56 -16.38
CA GLU A 75 -10.39 9.90 -15.80
C GLU A 75 -11.09 9.88 -14.44
N LEU A 76 -12.23 9.18 -14.35
CA LEU A 76 -13.00 9.07 -13.13
C LEU A 76 -12.20 8.39 -12.01
N LEU A 77 -11.57 7.26 -12.31
CA LEU A 77 -10.77 6.51 -11.33
C LEU A 77 -9.49 7.27 -10.96
N ALA A 78 -8.83 7.93 -11.92
CA ALA A 78 -7.70 8.80 -11.66
C ALA A 78 -8.08 9.94 -10.71
N TYR A 79 -9.22 10.59 -10.94
CA TYR A 79 -9.74 11.65 -10.09
C TYR A 79 -10.07 11.14 -8.69
N ALA A 80 -10.85 10.05 -8.60
CA ALA A 80 -11.30 9.49 -7.33
C ALA A 80 -10.12 9.02 -6.44
N LEU A 81 -9.08 8.45 -7.03
CA LEU A 81 -7.94 7.92 -6.30
C LEU A 81 -6.79 8.91 -6.12
N ARG A 82 -6.85 10.12 -6.68
CA ARG A 82 -5.79 11.12 -6.55
C ARG A 82 -5.48 11.48 -5.09
N GLY A 83 -6.52 11.48 -4.24
CA GLY A 83 -6.41 11.78 -2.82
C GLY A 83 -6.10 10.59 -1.91
N ILE A 84 -6.03 9.35 -2.41
CA ILE A 84 -6.00 8.15 -1.54
C ILE A 84 -4.59 7.79 -1.01
N LYS A 85 -3.54 8.42 -1.57
CA LYS A 85 -2.14 8.11 -1.26
C LYS A 85 -1.81 8.18 0.23
N TRP A 86 -2.32 9.18 0.95
CA TRP A 86 -2.07 9.32 2.40
C TRP A 86 -2.61 8.13 3.19
N PHE A 87 -3.81 7.65 2.83
CA PHE A 87 -4.47 6.54 3.50
C PHE A 87 -3.72 5.23 3.26
N HIS A 88 -3.28 4.99 2.02
CA HIS A 88 -2.49 3.81 1.68
C HIS A 88 -1.12 3.79 2.36
N ARG A 89 -0.49 4.95 2.49
CA ARG A 89 0.74 5.09 3.27
C ARG A 89 0.52 4.74 4.73
N GLN A 90 -0.56 5.21 5.34
CA GLN A 90 -0.93 4.84 6.70
C GLN A 90 -1.22 3.34 6.83
N LEU A 91 -1.99 2.75 5.92
CA LEU A 91 -2.31 1.32 5.91
C LEU A 91 -1.04 0.46 5.84
N MET A 92 -0.11 0.84 4.97
CA MET A 92 1.17 0.16 4.81
C MET A 92 2.04 0.26 6.05
N LEU A 93 2.08 1.42 6.70
CA LEU A 93 2.82 1.58 7.95
C LEU A 93 2.18 0.82 9.12
N THR A 94 0.87 0.63 9.14
CA THR A 94 0.19 -0.12 10.21
C THR A 94 0.16 -1.63 10.02
N SER A 95 0.20 -2.09 8.77
CA SER A 95 -0.12 -3.47 8.40
C SER A 95 0.97 -4.17 7.57
N GLY A 96 1.94 -3.42 7.04
CA GLY A 96 2.82 -3.90 5.98
C GLY A 96 4.23 -4.31 6.44
N PRO A 97 4.78 -5.42 5.91
CA PRO A 97 6.21 -5.79 6.02
C PRO A 97 7.15 -4.95 5.14
N LEU A 98 6.66 -3.94 4.41
CA LEU A 98 7.42 -3.14 3.44
C LEU A 98 8.12 -1.90 4.03
N VAL A 99 7.86 -1.55 5.30
CA VAL A 99 8.62 -0.51 6.04
C VAL A 99 9.25 -1.08 7.31
N ALA A 100 8.62 -2.09 7.91
CA ALA A 100 9.17 -2.77 9.07
C ALA A 100 10.11 -3.90 8.63
N LYS A 101 11.34 -3.95 9.17
CA LYS A 101 12.32 -5.04 8.91
C LYS A 101 11.76 -6.45 9.17
N SER A 102 10.70 -6.56 9.97
CA SER A 102 9.96 -7.79 10.22
C SER A 102 8.51 -7.50 10.61
N PRO A 103 7.58 -8.46 10.44
CA PRO A 103 6.18 -8.28 10.79
C PRO A 103 5.98 -7.89 12.26
N LEU A 104 5.04 -6.98 12.54
CA LEU A 104 4.63 -6.66 13.91
C LEU A 104 3.80 -7.80 14.51
N THR A 105 4.06 -8.14 15.78
CA THR A 105 3.21 -9.03 16.57
C THR A 105 1.86 -8.34 16.88
N PRO A 106 0.82 -9.09 17.29
CA PRO A 106 -0.45 -8.49 17.68
C PRO A 106 -0.32 -7.42 18.78
N THR A 107 0.57 -7.64 19.76
CA THR A 107 0.83 -6.67 20.84
C THR A 107 1.56 -5.44 20.32
N GLU A 108 2.61 -5.61 19.51
CA GLU A 108 3.33 -4.48 18.91
C GLU A 108 2.42 -3.61 18.02
N ARG A 109 1.44 -4.21 17.33
CA ARG A 109 0.44 -3.46 16.55
C ARG A 109 -0.46 -2.60 17.46
N LYS A 110 -0.83 -3.10 18.64
CA LYS A 110 -1.58 -2.32 19.65
C LYS A 110 -0.71 -1.17 20.18
N VAL A 111 0.55 -1.44 20.50
CA VAL A 111 1.52 -0.43 20.96
C VAL A 111 1.73 0.66 19.91
N LEU A 112 1.94 0.28 18.65
CA LEU A 112 2.09 1.22 17.53
C LEU A 112 0.91 2.19 17.44
N ARG A 113 -0.34 1.68 17.51
CA ARG A 113 -1.52 2.55 17.46
C ARG A 113 -1.53 3.60 18.56
N LEU A 114 -1.11 3.25 19.77
CA LEU A 114 -1.04 4.19 20.89
C LEU A 114 0.14 5.16 20.77
N LEU A 115 1.29 4.71 20.26
CA LEU A 115 2.45 5.56 19.96
C LEU A 115 2.12 6.67 18.95
N LEU A 116 1.19 6.43 18.02
CA LEU A 116 0.71 7.42 17.05
C LEU A 116 -0.31 8.43 17.63
N THR A 117 -0.58 8.36 18.93
CA THR A 117 -1.41 9.35 19.65
C THR A 117 -0.54 10.23 20.56
N LYS A 118 -1.15 10.89 21.55
CA LYS A 118 -0.45 11.59 22.66
C LYS A 118 -0.17 10.70 23.88
N ALA A 119 -0.56 9.42 23.87
CA ALA A 119 -0.44 8.53 25.03
C ALA A 119 1.03 8.37 25.47
N SER A 120 1.36 8.65 26.73
CA SER A 120 2.71 8.39 27.25
C SER A 120 2.97 6.90 27.42
N GLU A 121 4.23 6.50 27.59
CA GLU A 121 4.60 5.10 27.83
C GLU A 121 3.85 4.47 29.01
N ARG A 122 3.67 5.24 30.09
CA ARG A 122 2.86 4.82 31.25
C ARG A 122 1.40 4.55 30.87
N VAL A 123 0.80 5.43 30.08
CA VAL A 123 -0.59 5.27 29.60
C VAL A 123 -0.70 4.08 28.66
N ILE A 124 0.33 3.81 27.85
CA ILE A 124 0.38 2.63 26.97
C ILE A 124 0.39 1.35 27.79
N ALA A 125 1.23 1.29 28.83
CA ALA A 125 1.33 0.14 29.72
C ALA A 125 -0.03 -0.15 30.40
N GLU A 126 -0.65 0.90 30.96
CA GLU A 126 -1.97 0.82 31.61
C GLU A 126 -3.06 0.36 30.63
N HIS A 127 -3.13 0.96 29.44
CA HIS A 127 -4.16 0.66 28.44
C HIS A 127 -4.07 -0.78 27.89
N LEU A 128 -2.88 -1.38 27.93
CA LEU A 128 -2.65 -2.74 27.44
C LEU A 128 -2.57 -3.79 28.57
N GLY A 129 -2.71 -3.38 29.84
CA GLY A 129 -2.55 -4.27 30.99
C GLY A 129 -1.13 -4.85 31.12
N LEU A 130 -0.12 -4.07 30.75
CA LEU A 130 1.29 -4.48 30.76
C LEU A 130 2.05 -3.78 31.90
N ALA A 131 3.13 -4.41 32.39
CA ALA A 131 4.11 -3.71 33.20
C ALA A 131 4.82 -2.61 32.37
N ASN A 132 5.25 -1.52 33.01
CA ASN A 132 5.98 -0.44 32.33
C ASN A 132 7.22 -0.96 31.58
N SER A 133 7.98 -1.88 32.16
CA SER A 133 9.14 -2.50 31.52
C SER A 133 8.79 -3.31 30.28
N THR A 134 7.67 -4.03 30.28
CA THR A 134 7.19 -4.80 29.12
C THR A 134 6.71 -3.88 28.02
N ALA A 135 5.97 -2.82 28.36
CA ALA A 135 5.59 -1.78 27.40
C ALA A 135 6.81 -1.12 26.75
N HIS A 136 7.83 -0.78 27.56
CA HIS A 136 9.11 -0.25 27.08
C HIS A 136 9.76 -1.16 26.03
N GLN A 137 9.88 -2.46 26.34
CA GLN A 137 10.47 -3.43 25.43
C GLN A 137 9.71 -3.52 24.10
N HIS A 138 8.37 -3.52 24.14
CA HIS A 138 7.58 -3.50 22.91
C HIS A 138 7.78 -2.20 22.11
N ILE A 139 7.87 -1.04 22.77
CA ILE A 139 8.16 0.24 22.10
C ILE A 139 9.52 0.20 21.40
N VAL A 140 10.56 -0.29 22.08
CA VAL A 140 11.91 -0.45 21.49
C VAL A 140 11.89 -1.42 20.32
N CYS A 141 11.17 -2.54 20.42
CA CYS A 141 10.97 -3.48 19.32
C CYS A 141 10.27 -2.81 18.12
N VAL A 142 9.24 -2.01 18.36
CA VAL A 142 8.57 -1.22 17.31
C VAL A 142 9.56 -0.26 16.65
N TYR A 143 10.27 0.56 17.41
CA TYR A 143 11.25 1.50 16.85
C TYR A 143 12.32 0.79 16.01
N ARG A 144 12.87 -0.32 16.50
CA ARG A 144 13.84 -1.14 15.76
C ARG A 144 13.27 -1.68 14.46
N LYS A 145 12.02 -2.14 14.46
CA LYS A 145 11.34 -2.65 13.26
C LYS A 145 11.16 -1.55 12.21
N PHE A 146 10.77 -0.34 12.63
CA PHE A 146 10.64 0.83 11.75
C PHE A 146 11.96 1.57 11.46
N ALA A 147 13.10 1.08 11.96
CA ALA A 147 14.42 1.70 11.83
C ALA A 147 14.49 3.17 12.32
N VAL A 148 13.72 3.50 13.35
CA VAL A 148 13.70 4.81 14.00
C VAL A 148 14.26 4.73 15.42
N ARG A 149 14.62 5.89 15.98
CA ARG A 149 15.19 6.01 17.34
C ARG A 149 14.26 6.70 18.33
N SER A 150 13.19 7.32 17.86
CA SER A 150 12.29 8.11 18.71
C SER A 150 10.84 8.08 18.23
N ARG A 151 9.93 8.50 19.11
CA ARG A 151 8.52 8.71 18.77
C ARG A 151 8.35 9.77 17.68
N ALA A 152 9.13 10.84 17.72
CA ALA A 152 9.06 11.91 16.72
C ALA A 152 9.47 11.40 15.33
N GLU A 153 10.55 10.61 15.26
CA GLU A 153 10.96 9.94 14.02
C GLU A 153 9.87 8.97 13.54
N LEU A 154 9.31 8.16 14.45
CA LEU A 154 8.18 7.28 14.11
C LEU A 154 7.02 8.09 13.52
N MET A 155 6.59 9.18 14.18
CA MET A 155 5.49 10.02 13.70
C MET A 155 5.79 10.70 12.35
N SER A 156 7.05 11.06 12.09
CA SER A 156 7.45 11.64 10.80
C SER A 156 7.19 10.70 9.62
N LEU A 157 7.25 9.38 9.85
CA LEU A 157 6.89 8.38 8.85
C LEU A 157 5.42 8.48 8.46
N TRP A 158 4.51 8.92 9.34
CA TRP A 158 3.09 9.10 9.00
C TRP A 158 2.81 10.48 8.40
N LEU A 159 3.51 11.52 8.83
CA LEU A 159 3.28 12.89 8.35
C LEU A 159 3.79 13.12 6.92
N GLY A 160 4.71 12.29 6.44
CA GLY A 160 5.17 12.38 5.05
C GLY A 160 6.18 13.46 4.84
N ARG A 161 7.41 13.05 4.52
CA ARG A 161 8.19 13.89 3.63
C ARG A 161 7.54 13.73 2.24
N PRO A 162 7.16 14.82 1.55
CA PRO A 162 6.81 14.71 0.15
C PRO A 162 7.95 13.98 -0.56
N CYS A 163 7.63 13.05 -1.48
CA CYS A 163 8.59 12.68 -2.50
C CYS A 163 9.10 14.00 -3.10
N ARG A 164 10.42 14.20 -3.08
CA ARG A 164 11.04 15.26 -3.86
C ARG A 164 10.93 14.91 -5.34
#